data_AF-A0AAU3E3Y3-F1
#
_entry.id   AF-A0AAU3E3Y3-F1
#
_cell.length_a   1.000
_cell.length_b   1.000
_cell.length_c   1.000
_cell.angle_alpha   90.00
_cell.angle_beta   90.00
_cell.angle_gamma   90.00
#
_symmetry.space_group_name_H-M   'P 1'
#
loop_
_entity.id
_entity.type
_entity.pdbx_description
1 polymer ?
#
loop_
_entity_poly.entity_id
_entity_poly.type
_entity_poly.pdbx_seq_one_letter_code
_entity_poly.pdbx_strand_id
1 'polypeptide(L)'
;MSTTAATGARAPSSVRLLTTIHLAFAGAFLLVTVLYLGRIAATGAGPADMLTGHYDPKDLIPFGPSGVNPFTWLYALVALLYLVGFLVSPALAMVSLPLLARTWHELSRPARALLLAGIVSAVALPLLRLLPAVGDMHRWWLD
;
A
#
# COMPACT_ATOMS: atom_id res chain seq x y z
N MET A 1 -24.46 -19.06 37.07
CA MET A 1 -23.26 -18.45 36.47
C MET A 1 -23.50 -18.30 34.97
N SER A 2 -23.87 -17.11 34.51
CA SER A 2 -24.07 -16.84 33.07
C SER A 2 -22.79 -16.27 32.51
N THR A 3 -22.14 -17.02 31.64
CA THR A 3 -20.95 -16.58 30.89
C THR A 3 -21.40 -15.54 29.87
N THR A 4 -21.20 -14.26 30.18
CA THR A 4 -21.36 -13.18 29.21
C THR A 4 -20.24 -13.31 28.19
N ALA A 5 -20.51 -14.00 27.08
CA ALA A 5 -19.61 -14.02 25.94
C ALA A 5 -19.51 -12.59 25.41
N ALA A 6 -18.43 -11.91 25.79
CA ALA A 6 -17.99 -10.66 25.18
C ALA A 6 -17.65 -10.94 23.72
N THR A 7 -18.67 -10.97 22.88
CA THR A 7 -18.54 -10.90 21.43
C THR A 7 -18.08 -9.49 21.13
N GLY A 8 -16.75 -9.30 21.08
CA GLY A 8 -16.14 -8.05 20.66
C GLY A 8 -16.82 -7.60 19.36
N ALA A 9 -17.48 -6.44 19.41
CA ALA A 9 -18.32 -5.95 18.32
C ALA A 9 -17.50 -5.91 17.03
N ARG A 10 -17.78 -6.85 16.13
CA ARG A 10 -17.04 -7.01 14.88
C ARG A 10 -17.41 -5.84 14.00
N ALA A 11 -16.40 -5.10 13.51
CA ALA A 11 -16.67 -4.00 12.59
C ALA A 11 -17.49 -4.47 11.38
N PRO A 12 -18.41 -3.63 10.85
CA PRO A 12 -19.19 -3.96 9.68
C PRO A 12 -18.32 -4.51 8.54
N SER A 13 -18.83 -5.47 7.78
CA SER A 13 -18.08 -6.13 6.70
C SER A 13 -17.51 -5.12 5.68
N SER A 14 -18.26 -4.06 5.37
CA SER A 14 -17.85 -2.97 4.50
C SER A 14 -16.66 -2.17 5.05
N VAL A 15 -16.68 -1.83 6.34
CA VAL A 15 -15.58 -1.11 7.01
C VAL A 15 -14.31 -1.96 6.99
N ARG A 16 -14.43 -3.25 7.30
CA ARG A 16 -13.30 -4.19 7.23
C ARG A 16 -12.72 -4.26 5.82
N LEU A 17 -13.57 -4.44 4.81
CA LEU A 17 -13.14 -4.52 3.41
C LEU A 17 -12.40 -3.25 2.98
N LEU A 18 -12.98 -2.07 3.21
CA LEU A 18 -12.36 -0.80 2.82
C LEU A 18 -11.05 -0.56 3.57
N THR A 19 -11.01 -0.89 4.87
CA THR A 19 -9.77 -0.81 5.65
C THR A 19 -8.70 -1.72 5.07
N THR A 20 -9.04 -2.97 4.74
CA THR A 20 -8.11 -3.92 4.11
C THR A 20 -7.59 -3.40 2.77
N ILE A 21 -8.44 -2.83 1.93
CA ILE A 21 -8.02 -2.28 0.63
C ILE A 21 -7.05 -1.11 0.82
N HIS A 22 -7.35 -0.18 1.73
CA HIS A 22 -6.46 0.94 2.03
C HIS A 22 -5.11 0.48 2.58
N LEU A 23 -5.12 -0.51 3.49
CA LEU A 23 -3.88 -1.07 4.05
C LEU A 23 -3.08 -1.83 2.99
N ALA A 24 -3.72 -2.56 2.07
CA ALA A 24 -3.04 -3.25 0.99
C ALA A 24 -2.35 -2.25 0.05
N PHE A 25 -3.01 -1.16 -0.31
CA PHE A 25 -2.40 -0.10 -1.11
C PHE A 25 -1.23 0.58 -0.38
N ALA A 26 -1.43 0.98 0.89
CA ALA A 26 -0.39 1.60 1.69
C ALA A 26 0.81 0.67 1.89
N GLY A 27 0.55 -0.62 2.12
CA GLY A 27 1.58 -1.66 2.25
C GLY A 27 2.37 -1.85 0.96
N ALA A 28 1.71 -1.87 -0.20
CA ALA A 28 2.40 -1.94 -1.50
C ALA A 28 3.30 -0.71 -1.72
N PHE A 29 2.82 0.50 -1.45
CA PHE A 29 3.63 1.71 -1.54
C PHE A 29 4.84 1.69 -0.60
N LEU A 30 4.62 1.30 0.66
CA LEU A 30 5.68 1.20 1.66
C LEU A 30 6.72 0.17 1.24
N LEU A 31 6.29 -0.99 0.75
CA LEU A 31 7.20 -2.04 0.29
C LEU A 31 8.08 -1.54 -0.86
N VAL A 32 7.50 -0.90 -1.88
CA VAL A 32 8.26 -0.31 -3.00
C VAL A 32 9.27 0.72 -2.47
N THR A 33 8.85 1.55 -1.53
CA THR A 33 9.74 2.56 -0.90
C THR A 33 10.92 1.90 -0.19
N VAL A 34 10.67 0.86 0.61
CA VAL A 34 11.71 0.12 1.33
C VAL A 34 12.66 -0.58 0.36
N LEU A 35 12.15 -1.19 -0.70
CA LEU A 35 12.97 -1.85 -1.71
C LEU A 35 13.87 -0.86 -2.45
N TYR A 36 13.33 0.30 -2.84
CA TYR A 36 14.08 1.36 -3.51
C TYR A 36 15.21 1.91 -2.62
N LEU A 37 14.86 2.32 -1.40
CA LEU A 37 15.85 2.86 -0.45
C LEU A 37 16.86 1.80 -0.02
N GLY A 38 16.41 0.56 0.16
CA GLY A 38 17.28 -0.57 0.46
C GLY A 38 18.26 -0.84 -0.67
N ARG A 39 17.83 -0.74 -1.93
CA ARG A 39 18.70 -0.88 -3.10
C ARG A 39 19.75 0.23 -3.16
N ILE A 40 19.34 1.49 -2.99
CA ILE A 40 20.26 2.64 -2.88
C ILE A 40 21.30 2.42 -1.77
N ALA A 41 20.84 2.03 -0.58
CA ALA A 41 21.72 1.81 0.56
C ALA A 41 22.70 0.65 0.34
N ALA A 42 22.25 -0.44 -0.31
CA ALA A 42 23.07 -1.63 -0.55
C ALA A 42 24.13 -1.41 -1.64
N THR A 43 23.86 -0.54 -2.62
CA THR A 43 24.77 -0.31 -3.76
C THR A 43 25.57 0.98 -3.63
N GLY A 44 25.17 1.91 -2.76
CA GLY A 44 25.75 3.24 -2.64
C GLY A 44 25.45 4.17 -3.83
N ALA A 45 24.59 3.74 -4.75
CA ALA A 45 24.27 4.47 -5.96
C ALA A 45 23.22 5.58 -5.70
N GLY A 46 23.26 6.65 -6.49
CA GLY A 46 22.31 7.75 -6.38
C GLY A 46 20.95 7.44 -7.02
N PRO A 47 19.93 8.28 -6.77
CA PRO A 47 18.61 8.15 -7.41
C PRO A 47 18.64 8.14 -8.94
N ALA A 48 19.56 8.91 -9.56
CA ALA A 48 19.72 8.97 -11.01
C ALA A 48 20.29 7.66 -11.58
N ASP A 49 21.20 7.01 -10.86
CA ASP A 49 21.83 5.76 -11.29
C ASP A 49 20.80 4.61 -11.30
N MET A 50 19.82 4.64 -10.40
CA MET A 50 18.72 3.67 -10.37
C MET A 50 17.92 3.64 -11.68
N LEU A 51 17.90 4.75 -12.43
CA LEU A 51 17.14 4.89 -13.68
C LEU A 51 17.92 4.46 -14.93
N THR A 52 19.14 3.95 -14.76
CA THR A 52 19.99 3.51 -15.88
C THR A 52 19.70 2.07 -16.34
N GLY A 53 18.81 1.36 -15.64
CA GLY A 53 18.51 -0.07 -15.86
C GLY A 53 19.54 -1.03 -15.25
N HIS A 54 20.70 -0.54 -14.78
CA HIS A 54 21.70 -1.40 -14.12
C HIS A 54 21.24 -1.97 -12.77
N TYR A 55 20.23 -1.35 -12.16
CA TYR A 55 19.68 -1.74 -10.87
C TYR A 55 18.18 -2.09 -11.00
N ASP A 56 17.81 -2.94 -11.97
CA ASP A 56 16.42 -3.31 -12.26
C ASP A 56 15.70 -3.82 -10.99
N PRO A 57 14.49 -3.32 -10.65
CA PRO A 57 13.73 -3.81 -9.50
C PRO A 57 13.44 -5.33 -9.54
N LYS A 58 13.39 -5.95 -10.73
CA LYS A 58 13.18 -7.38 -10.92
C LYS A 58 14.36 -8.22 -10.44
N ASP A 59 15.56 -7.64 -10.31
CA ASP A 59 16.72 -8.30 -9.71
C ASP A 59 16.52 -8.60 -8.22
N LEU A 60 15.52 -7.96 -7.58
CA LEU A 60 15.16 -8.22 -6.19
C LEU A 60 14.26 -9.45 -6.04
N ILE A 61 13.77 -10.04 -7.14
CA ILE A 61 12.95 -11.25 -7.12
C ILE A 61 13.86 -12.45 -6.79
N PRO A 62 13.66 -13.13 -5.64
CA PRO A 62 14.44 -14.32 -5.32
C PRO A 62 14.30 -15.38 -6.41
N PHE A 63 15.43 -15.97 -6.82
CA PHE A 63 15.51 -16.98 -7.89
C PHE A 63 15.17 -16.47 -9.30
N GLY A 64 15.05 -15.15 -9.49
CA GLY A 64 14.80 -14.51 -10.78
C GLY A 64 13.34 -14.61 -11.28
N PRO A 65 13.00 -13.85 -12.33
CA PRO A 65 11.65 -13.80 -12.87
C PRO A 65 11.27 -15.09 -13.61
N SER A 66 10.19 -15.74 -13.18
CA SER A 66 9.66 -16.96 -13.82
C SER A 66 8.17 -17.16 -13.52
N GLY A 67 7.42 -17.68 -14.50
CA GLY A 67 5.98 -17.95 -14.34
C GLY A 67 5.64 -19.03 -13.30
N VAL A 68 6.60 -19.86 -12.89
CA VAL A 68 6.43 -20.84 -11.81
C VAL A 68 6.96 -20.36 -10.46
N ASN A 69 7.62 -19.19 -10.42
CA ASN A 69 8.19 -18.63 -9.20
C ASN A 69 7.13 -17.81 -8.44
N PRO A 70 6.72 -18.20 -7.22
CA PRO A 70 5.73 -17.44 -6.45
C PRO A 70 6.16 -16.00 -6.15
N PHE A 71 7.46 -15.72 -6.06
CA PHE A 71 7.96 -14.37 -5.83
C PHE A 71 7.77 -13.45 -7.04
N THR A 72 7.76 -14.00 -8.25
CA THR A 72 7.42 -13.23 -9.47
C THR A 72 5.96 -12.80 -9.43
N TRP A 73 5.06 -13.68 -8.98
CA TRP A 73 3.64 -13.34 -8.80
C TRP A 73 3.41 -12.34 -7.68
N LEU A 74 4.16 -12.44 -6.58
CA LEU A 74 4.11 -11.45 -5.52
C LEU A 74 4.56 -10.08 -6.02
N TYR A 75 5.67 -10.02 -6.76
CA TYR A 75 6.14 -8.78 -7.40
C TYR A 75 5.06 -8.18 -8.30
N ALA A 76 4.47 -8.99 -9.18
CA ALA A 76 3.41 -8.56 -10.09
C ALA A 76 2.16 -8.05 -9.33
N LEU A 77 1.77 -8.72 -8.24
CA LEU A 77 0.66 -8.29 -7.39
C LEU A 77 0.96 -6.95 -6.72
N VAL A 78 2.18 -6.76 -6.20
CA VAL A 78 2.59 -5.49 -5.60
C VAL A 78 2.60 -4.38 -6.65
N ALA A 79 3.12 -4.65 -7.85
CA ALA A 79 3.09 -3.70 -8.96
C ALA A 79 1.65 -3.32 -9.34
N LEU A 80 0.75 -4.30 -9.41
CA LEU A 80 -0.66 -4.07 -9.70
C LEU A 80 -1.33 -3.22 -8.60
N LEU A 81 -1.15 -3.57 -7.32
CA LEU A 81 -1.69 -2.81 -6.20
C LEU A 81 -1.15 -1.38 -6.17
N TYR A 82 0.14 -1.20 -6.45
CA TYR A 82 0.79 0.09 -6.51
C TYR A 82 0.24 0.96 -7.66
N LEU A 83 -0.01 0.38 -8.84
CA LEU A 83 -0.53 1.11 -10.00
C LEU A 83 -2.04 1.39 -9.89
N VAL A 84 -2.84 0.35 -9.68
CA VAL A 84 -4.31 0.46 -9.59
C VAL A 84 -4.71 1.24 -8.36
N GLY A 85 -4.05 0.99 -7.23
CA GLY A 85 -4.30 1.71 -5.99
C GLY A 85 -4.09 3.21 -6.15
N PHE A 86 -3.12 3.66 -6.94
CA PHE A 86 -2.96 5.10 -7.23
C PHE A 86 -4.19 5.69 -7.92
N LEU A 87 -4.74 4.99 -8.92
CA LEU A 87 -5.91 5.47 -9.66
C LEU A 87 -7.19 5.44 -8.82
N VAL A 88 -7.37 4.40 -8.02
CA VAL A 88 -8.64 4.10 -7.33
C VAL A 88 -8.68 4.66 -5.91
N SER A 89 -7.53 4.93 -5.27
CA SER A 89 -7.46 5.39 -3.87
C SER A 89 -8.20 6.69 -3.58
N PRO A 90 -8.18 7.74 -4.44
CA PRO A 90 -8.95 8.96 -4.17
C PRO A 90 -10.47 8.69 -4.18
N ALA A 91 -10.94 7.84 -5.10
CA ALA A 91 -12.35 7.43 -5.14
C ALA A 91 -12.74 6.61 -3.91
N LEU A 92 -11.86 5.70 -3.47
CA LEU A 92 -12.08 4.94 -2.24
C LEU A 92 -12.12 5.84 -1.01
N ALA A 93 -11.30 6.89 -0.94
CA ALA A 93 -11.35 7.88 0.14
C ALA A 93 -12.70 8.61 0.17
N MET A 94 -13.23 9.01 -0.99
CA MET A 94 -14.55 9.66 -1.09
C MET A 94 -15.71 8.78 -0.62
N VAL A 95 -15.63 7.45 -0.80
CA VAL A 95 -16.64 6.51 -0.29
C VAL A 95 -16.43 6.18 1.19
N SER A 96 -15.17 6.09 1.62
CA SER A 96 -14.81 5.68 2.98
C SER A 96 -15.09 6.78 4.01
N LEU A 97 -14.95 8.06 3.64
CA LEU A 97 -15.14 9.17 4.55
C LEU A 97 -16.61 9.32 5.03
N PRO A 98 -17.64 9.29 4.16
CA PRO A 98 -19.03 9.26 4.59
C PRO A 98 -19.38 8.01 5.41
N LEU A 99 -18.80 6.85 5.07
CA LEU A 99 -19.00 5.63 5.85
C LEU A 99 -18.44 5.77 7.27
N LEU A 100 -17.22 6.32 7.39
CA LEU A 100 -16.60 6.60 8.68
C LEU A 100 -17.43 7.59 9.50
N ALA A 101 -17.97 8.65 8.87
CA ALA A 101 -18.83 9.62 9.55
C ALA A 101 -20.13 8.98 10.06
N ARG A 102 -20.79 8.16 9.23
CA ARG A 102 -22.06 7.49 9.59
C ARG A 102 -21.89 6.46 10.70
N THR A 103 -20.84 5.66 10.61
CA THR A 103 -20.56 4.57 11.57
C THR A 103 -19.65 5.03 12.71
N TRP A 104 -19.39 6.34 12.83
CA TRP A 104 -18.40 6.88 13.75
C TRP A 104 -18.64 6.36 15.16
N HIS A 105 -19.84 6.53 15.71
CA HIS A 105 -20.13 6.14 17.09
C HIS A 105 -20.17 4.62 17.32
N GLU A 106 -20.41 3.84 16.28
CA GLU A 106 -20.56 2.37 16.33
C GLU A 106 -19.21 1.65 16.27
N LEU A 107 -18.20 2.26 15.63
CA LEU A 107 -16.89 1.65 15.48
C LEU A 107 -16.07 1.73 16.78
N SER A 108 -15.23 0.73 17.03
CA SER A 108 -14.22 0.82 18.09
C SER A 108 -13.16 1.87 17.73
N ARG A 109 -12.53 2.49 18.74
CA ARG A 109 -11.40 3.44 18.53
C ARG A 109 -10.32 2.93 17.57
N PRO A 110 -9.80 1.69 17.67
CA PRO A 110 -8.80 1.19 16.74
C PRO A 110 -9.32 1.05 15.32
N ALA A 111 -10.58 0.62 15.12
CA ALA A 111 -11.17 0.52 13.79
C ALA A 111 -11.32 1.91 13.12
N ARG A 112 -11.73 2.93 13.89
CA ARG A 112 -11.78 4.32 13.41
C ARG A 112 -10.40 4.82 12.99
N ALA A 113 -9.40 4.60 13.85
CA ALA A 113 -8.03 5.04 13.59
C ALA A 113 -7.45 4.38 12.32
N LEU A 114 -7.66 3.06 12.15
CA LEU A 114 -7.19 2.34 10.96
C LEU A 114 -7.89 2.82 9.68
N LEU A 115 -9.21 2.99 9.70
CA LEU A 115 -9.94 3.48 8.53
C LEU A 115 -9.53 4.92 8.20
N LEU A 116 -9.36 5.78 9.21
CA LEU A 116 -8.89 7.15 9.02
C LEU A 116 -7.47 7.19 8.46
N ALA A 117 -6.54 6.40 9.01
CA ALA A 117 -5.19 6.29 8.49
C ALA A 117 -5.17 5.81 7.04
N GLY A 118 -6.03 4.84 6.71
CA GLY A 118 -6.24 4.37 5.34
C GLY A 118 -6.77 5.45 4.39
N ILE A 119 -7.74 6.25 4.83
CA ILE A 119 -8.25 7.39 4.05
C ILE A 119 -7.14 8.43 3.82
N VAL A 120 -6.38 8.76 4.86
CA VAL A 120 -5.28 9.73 4.76
C VAL A 120 -4.21 9.23 3.80
N SER A 121 -3.81 7.96 3.89
CA SER A 121 -2.80 7.38 2.98
C SER A 121 -3.31 7.33 1.54
N ALA A 122 -4.59 7.04 1.33
CA ALA A 122 -5.23 7.04 0.01
C ALA A 122 -5.22 8.40 -0.70
N VAL A 123 -5.07 9.51 0.04
CA VAL A 123 -4.93 10.85 -0.53
C VAL A 123 -3.46 11.28 -0.57
N ALA A 124 -2.73 11.06 0.52
CA ALA A 124 -1.35 11.52 0.67
C ALA A 124 -0.38 10.81 -0.28
N LEU A 125 -0.48 9.47 -0.40
CA LEU A 125 0.48 8.69 -1.20
C LEU A 125 0.41 9.02 -2.70
N PRO A 126 -0.76 9.22 -3.32
CA PRO A 126 -0.83 9.77 -4.68
C PRO A 126 -0.18 11.14 -4.82
N LEU A 127 -0.42 12.05 -3.88
CA LEU A 127 0.16 13.40 -3.92
C LEU A 127 1.69 13.37 -3.75
N LEU A 128 2.22 12.43 -2.95
CA LEU A 128 3.67 12.25 -2.82
C LEU A 128 4.34 11.94 -4.15
N ARG A 129 3.67 11.31 -5.12
CA ARG A 129 4.24 11.07 -6.47
C ARG A 129 4.56 12.34 -7.25
N LEU A 130 4.01 13.48 -6.85
CA LEU A 130 4.33 14.77 -7.44
C LEU A 130 5.71 15.28 -6.98
N LEU A 131 6.29 14.68 -5.93
CA LEU A 131 7.64 14.99 -5.47
C LEU A 131 8.68 14.29 -6.36
N PRO A 132 9.77 15.00 -6.76
CA PRO A 132 10.79 14.43 -7.65
C PRO A 132 11.35 13.09 -7.18
N ALA A 133 11.69 12.97 -5.88
CA ALA A 133 12.25 11.74 -5.31
C ALA A 133 11.32 10.52 -5.43
N VAL A 134 10.01 10.74 -5.30
CA VAL A 134 9.01 9.67 -5.44
C VAL A 134 8.73 9.38 -6.91
N GLY A 135 8.87 10.38 -7.79
CA GLY A 135 8.86 10.21 -9.24
C GLY A 135 9.98 9.29 -9.73
N ASP A 136 11.19 9.42 -9.20
CA ASP A 136 12.32 8.54 -9.53
C ASP A 136 12.06 7.11 -9.04
N MET A 137 11.62 6.94 -7.80
CA MET A 137 11.20 5.65 -7.26
C MET A 137 10.09 5.01 -8.12
N HIS A 138 9.11 5.81 -8.57
CA HIS A 138 8.02 5.32 -9.39
C HIS A 138 8.50 4.82 -10.76
N ARG A 139 9.37 5.58 -11.42
CA ARG A 139 9.96 5.20 -12.70
C ARG A 139 10.80 3.95 -12.56
N TRP A 140 11.68 3.90 -11.56
CA TRP A 140 12.47 2.72 -11.24
C TRP A 140 11.60 1.48 -11.04
N TRP A 141 10.52 1.57 -10.27
CA TRP A 141 9.65 0.41 -9.98
C TRP A 141 8.89 -0.11 -11.22
N LEU A 142 8.61 0.76 -12.19
CA LEU A 142 7.87 0.40 -13.40
C LEU A 142 8.77 0.04 -14.59
N ASP A 143 10.09 0.21 -14.44
CA ASP A 143 11.10 -0.26 -15.39
C ASP A 143 11.21 -1.79 -15.36
#